data_AF-A0A4Q4C5R2-F1
#
_entry.id   AF-A0A4Q4C5R2-F1
#
_cell.length_a   1.000
_cell.length_b   1.000
_cell.length_c   1.000
_cell.angle_alpha   90.00
_cell.angle_beta   90.00
_cell.angle_gamma   90.00
#
_symmetry.space_group_name_H-M   'P 1'
#
loop_
_entity.id
_entity.type
_entity.pdbx_description
1 polymer ?
#
loop_
_entity_poly.entity_id
_entity_poly.type
_entity_poly.pdbx_seq_one_letter_code
_entity_poly.pdbx_strand_id
1 'polypeptide(L)'
;VIFRADLASLLAFHVGRGEVIYFVGCIAHAAYAPLIRKLNRGEPAVVFTFGMMVAGTVLLALYSWPAVLATDWAALPGIVWVTLVYVAVAASAMTFVLLQYASLRLPAAKVMAYTYLVPSWVALWELILHGVVQPGLVLVGVAMTVVALFLLLKE
;
A
#
# COMPACT_ATOMS: atom_id res chain seq x y z
N VAL A 1 12.23 -1.27 -6.94
CA VAL A 1 12.23 -0.82 -5.52
C VAL A 1 13.27 -1.57 -4.69
N ILE A 2 13.35 -2.91 -4.76
CA ILE A 2 14.31 -3.70 -3.95
C ILE A 2 15.78 -3.42 -4.32
N PHE A 3 16.13 -3.53 -5.61
CA PHE A 3 17.52 -3.32 -6.05
C PHE A 3 17.79 -1.93 -6.65
N ARG A 4 16.89 -0.94 -6.47
CA ARG A 4 17.01 0.40 -7.10
C ARG A 4 17.35 0.36 -8.62
N ALA A 5 16.90 -0.65 -9.34
CA ALA A 5 17.25 -0.87 -10.75
C ALA A 5 18.76 -1.11 -11.03
N ASP A 6 19.51 -1.59 -10.04
CA ASP A 6 20.89 -2.05 -10.19
C ASP A 6 20.94 -3.57 -10.43
N LEU A 7 21.41 -3.95 -11.61
CA LEU A 7 21.59 -5.34 -12.02
C LEU A 7 22.70 -6.04 -11.23
N ALA A 8 23.70 -5.29 -10.75
CA ALA A 8 24.83 -5.85 -10.02
C ALA A 8 24.42 -6.32 -8.62
N SER A 9 23.62 -5.51 -7.90
CA SER A 9 23.06 -5.90 -6.60
C SER A 9 22.12 -7.11 -6.69
N LEU A 10 21.40 -7.25 -7.81
CA LEU A 10 20.49 -8.38 -8.08
C LEU A 10 21.27 -9.69 -8.31
N LEU A 11 22.40 -9.62 -9.02
CA LEU A 11 23.31 -10.75 -9.27
C LEU A 11 24.16 -11.11 -8.04
N ALA A 12 24.45 -10.14 -7.16
CA ALA A 12 25.24 -10.35 -5.95
C ALA A 12 24.43 -10.90 -4.75
N PHE A 13 23.11 -11.06 -4.89
CA PHE A 13 22.22 -11.63 -3.86
C PHE A 13 22.36 -10.97 -2.47
N HIS A 14 22.70 -9.69 -2.43
CA HIS A 14 22.77 -8.95 -1.17
C HIS A 14 21.36 -8.70 -0.64
N VAL A 15 20.89 -9.60 0.22
CA VAL A 15 19.64 -9.42 0.98
C VAL A 15 19.92 -8.41 2.09
N GLY A 16 19.55 -7.16 1.87
CA GLY A 16 19.62 -6.13 2.89
C GLY A 16 18.55 -6.29 3.98
N ARG A 17 18.71 -5.50 5.05
CA ARG A 17 17.76 -5.50 6.19
C ARG A 17 16.35 -5.08 5.78
N GLY A 18 16.22 -4.21 4.77
CA GLY A 18 14.93 -3.77 4.26
C GLY A 18 14.16 -4.90 3.57
N GLU A 19 14.85 -5.73 2.80
CA GLU A 19 14.30 -6.90 2.12
C GLU A 19 13.79 -7.94 3.11
N VAL A 20 14.54 -8.19 4.19
CA VAL A 20 14.09 -9.11 5.25
C VAL A 20 12.83 -8.59 5.94
N ILE A 21 12.77 -7.30 6.27
CA ILE A 21 11.59 -6.69 6.89
C ILE A 21 10.38 -6.80 5.93
N TYR A 22 10.58 -6.50 4.64
CA TYR A 22 9.54 -6.63 3.63
C TYR A 22 9.04 -8.07 3.50
N PHE A 23 9.96 -9.05 3.46
CA PHE A 23 9.63 -10.47 3.36
C PHE A 23 8.82 -10.97 4.56
N VAL A 24 9.21 -10.59 5.78
CA VAL A 24 8.43 -10.89 7.00
C VAL A 24 7.06 -10.23 6.93
N GLY A 25 6.98 -8.99 6.43
CA GLY A 25 5.71 -8.31 6.16
C GLY A 25 4.81 -9.08 5.18
N CYS A 26 5.38 -9.61 4.10
CA CYS A 26 4.66 -10.46 3.14
C CYS A 26 4.16 -11.76 3.78
N ILE A 27 4.96 -12.42 4.62
CA ILE A 27 4.53 -13.62 5.35
C ILE A 27 3.35 -13.28 6.28
N ALA A 28 3.46 -12.21 7.06
CA ALA A 28 2.39 -11.77 7.95
C ALA A 28 1.10 -11.43 7.17
N HIS A 29 1.23 -10.75 6.03
CA HIS A 29 0.10 -10.42 5.16
C HIS A 29 -0.52 -11.66 4.50
N ALA A 30 0.29 -12.64 4.08
CA ALA A 30 -0.22 -13.89 3.52
C ALA A 30 -0.93 -14.75 4.58
N ALA A 31 -0.43 -14.74 5.82
CA ALA A 31 -1.04 -15.43 6.95
C ALA A 31 -2.39 -14.82 7.39
N TYR A 32 -2.63 -13.55 7.06
CA TYR A 32 -3.87 -12.84 7.40
C TYR A 32 -5.12 -13.52 6.84
N ALA A 33 -5.17 -13.81 5.53
CA ALA A 33 -6.34 -14.41 4.88
C ALA A 33 -6.80 -15.75 5.51
N PRO A 34 -5.93 -16.77 5.73
CA PRO A 34 -6.35 -18.01 6.38
C PRO A 34 -6.71 -17.79 7.86
N LEU A 35 -6.06 -16.85 8.55
CA LEU A 35 -6.33 -16.58 9.96
C LEU A 35 -7.72 -15.94 10.14
N ILE A 36 -8.12 -15.01 9.26
CA ILE A 36 -9.48 -14.48 9.24
C ILE A 36 -10.48 -15.61 9.07
N ARG A 37 -10.28 -16.48 8.08
CA ARG A 37 -11.21 -17.59 7.83
C ARG A 37 -11.33 -18.53 9.03
N LYS A 38 -10.22 -18.78 9.74
CA LYS A 38 -10.19 -19.62 10.95
C LYS A 38 -10.81 -18.95 12.17
N LEU A 39 -10.63 -17.64 12.32
CA LEU A 39 -11.11 -16.88 13.48
C LEU A 39 -12.52 -16.30 13.29
N ASN A 40 -13.03 -16.24 12.06
CA ASN A 40 -14.36 -15.74 11.79
C ASN A 40 -15.42 -16.71 12.33
N ARG A 41 -16.12 -16.29 13.39
CA ARG A 41 -17.19 -17.05 14.05
C ARG A 41 -18.59 -16.78 13.47
N GLY A 42 -18.65 -16.16 12.29
CA GLY A 42 -19.89 -15.67 11.68
C GLY A 42 -20.17 -14.19 11.99
N GLU A 43 -19.16 -13.45 12.44
CA GLU A 43 -19.29 -12.03 12.75
C GLU A 43 -19.45 -11.20 11.46
N PRO A 44 -20.21 -10.09 11.49
CA PRO A 44 -20.29 -9.18 10.35
C PRO A 44 -18.90 -8.61 10.03
N ALA A 45 -18.55 -8.54 8.74
CA ALA A 45 -17.25 -8.06 8.27
C ALA A 45 -16.89 -6.65 8.78
N VAL A 46 -17.90 -5.81 8.99
CA VAL A 46 -17.74 -4.45 9.54
C VAL A 46 -17.23 -4.48 10.98
N VAL A 47 -17.77 -5.38 11.81
CA VAL A 47 -17.38 -5.52 13.22
C VAL A 47 -15.94 -6.02 13.33
N PHE A 48 -15.59 -7.02 12.51
CA PHE A 48 -14.25 -7.56 12.45
C PHE A 48 -13.22 -6.52 11.99
N THR A 49 -13.55 -5.74 10.93
CA THR A 49 -12.70 -4.66 10.42
C THR A 49 -12.53 -3.55 11.47
N PHE A 50 -13.61 -3.18 12.16
CA PHE A 50 -13.56 -2.19 13.24
C PHE A 50 -12.63 -2.64 14.37
N GLY A 51 -12.80 -3.87 14.87
CA GLY A 51 -11.94 -4.42 15.92
C GLY A 51 -10.47 -4.46 15.50
N MET A 52 -10.20 -4.78 14.24
CA MET A 52 -8.84 -4.75 13.68
C MET A 52 -8.25 -3.36 13.60
N MET A 53 -9.02 -2.36 13.18
CA MET A 53 -8.56 -0.97 13.16
C MET A 53 -8.26 -0.48 14.58
N VAL A 54 -9.12 -0.77 15.55
CA VAL A 54 -8.90 -0.43 16.97
C VAL A 54 -7.63 -1.10 17.50
N ALA A 55 -7.48 -2.41 17.30
CA ALA A 55 -6.29 -3.15 17.72
C ALA A 55 -5.02 -2.60 17.06
N GLY A 56 -5.07 -2.31 15.75
CA GLY A 56 -3.98 -1.69 15.01
C GLY A 56 -3.62 -0.31 15.56
N THR A 57 -4.61 0.55 15.83
CA THR A 57 -4.39 1.86 16.47
C THR A 57 -3.74 1.72 17.83
N VAL A 58 -4.21 0.82 18.69
CA VAL A 58 -3.63 0.61 20.03
C VAL A 58 -2.19 0.12 19.93
N LEU A 59 -1.91 -0.89 19.11
CA LEU A 59 -0.56 -1.44 18.96
C LEU A 59 0.40 -0.39 18.37
N LEU A 60 -0.04 0.35 17.35
CA LEU A 60 0.77 1.41 16.75
C LEU A 60 0.99 2.57 17.73
N ALA A 61 -0.02 2.96 18.51
CA ALA A 61 0.11 4.01 19.52
C ALA A 61 1.09 3.60 20.63
N LEU A 62 1.04 2.35 21.10
CA LEU A 62 1.98 1.84 22.10
C LEU A 62 3.41 1.78 21.55
N TYR A 63 3.58 1.29 20.32
CA TYR A 63 4.89 1.20 19.68
C TYR A 63 5.49 2.59 19.39
N SER A 64 4.67 3.54 18.93
CA SER A 64 5.10 4.91 18.59
C SER A 64 5.02 5.89 19.75
N TRP A 65 4.63 5.45 20.95
CA TRP A 65 4.39 6.30 22.12
C TRP A 65 5.52 7.29 22.42
N PRO A 66 6.81 6.87 22.43
CA PRO A 66 7.91 7.81 22.70
C PRO A 66 8.05 8.88 21.61
N ALA A 67 7.85 8.50 20.35
CA ALA A 67 7.94 9.42 19.22
C ALA A 67 6.78 10.42 19.21
N VAL A 68 5.57 9.97 19.54
CA VAL A 68 4.37 10.81 19.65
C VAL A 68 4.55 11.89 20.74
N LEU A 69 5.13 11.52 21.88
CA LEU A 69 5.40 12.46 22.98
C LEU A 69 6.55 13.42 22.68
N ALA A 70 7.57 12.96 21.96
CA ALA A 70 8.70 13.80 21.58
C ALA A 70 8.36 14.81 20.45
N THR A 71 7.23 14.62 19.78
CA THR A 71 6.82 15.49 18.66
C THR A 71 6.15 16.75 19.18
N ASP A 72 6.68 17.92 18.81
CA ASP A 72 6.01 19.20 19.03
C ASP A 72 4.94 19.42 17.96
N TRP A 73 3.72 18.98 18.26
CA TRP A 73 2.57 19.04 17.34
C TRP A 73 2.16 20.46 16.95
N ALA A 74 2.43 21.46 17.81
CA ALA A 74 2.07 22.85 17.56
C ALA A 74 3.08 23.55 16.64
N ALA A 75 4.34 23.12 16.66
CA ALA A 75 5.38 23.62 15.77
C ALA A 75 5.33 23.01 14.35
N LEU A 76 4.49 21.99 14.11
CA LEU A 76 4.40 21.35 12.80
C LEU A 76 3.81 22.30 11.75
N PRO A 77 4.44 22.41 10.56
CA PRO A 77 3.91 23.19 9.45
C PRO A 77 2.48 22.77 9.07
N GLY A 78 1.63 23.73 8.68
CA GLY A 78 0.23 23.48 8.32
C GLY A 78 0.03 22.42 7.22
N ILE A 79 1.01 22.26 6.32
CA ILE A 79 0.99 21.21 5.28
C ILE A 79 0.90 19.80 5.88
N VAL A 80 1.49 19.54 7.06
CA VAL A 80 1.44 18.23 7.72
C VAL A 80 0.00 17.87 8.07
N TRP A 81 -0.76 18.82 8.62
CA TRP A 81 -2.18 18.64 8.96
C TRP A 81 -3.04 18.42 7.71
N VAL A 82 -2.80 19.19 6.64
CA VAL A 82 -3.47 19.00 5.36
C VAL A 82 -3.19 17.60 4.81
N THR A 83 -1.93 17.15 4.83
CA THR A 83 -1.55 15.81 4.39
C THR A 83 -2.19 14.73 5.26
N LEU A 84 -2.25 14.89 6.58
CA LEU A 84 -2.92 13.95 7.48
C LEU A 84 -4.41 13.82 7.16
N VAL A 85 -5.11 14.95 7.01
CA VAL A 85 -6.54 14.95 6.65
C VAL A 85 -6.76 14.31 5.28
N TYR A 86 -5.93 14.66 4.30
CA TYR A 86 -6.00 14.07 2.96
C TYR A 86 -5.80 12.55 2.98
N VAL A 87 -4.78 12.07 3.69
CA VAL A 87 -4.49 10.62 3.77
C VAL A 87 -5.60 9.89 4.51
N ALA A 88 -6.09 10.43 5.63
CA ALA A 88 -7.13 9.79 6.43
C ALA A 88 -8.49 9.74 5.71
N VAL A 89 -8.92 10.87 5.13
CA VAL A 89 -10.25 10.98 4.53
C VAL A 89 -10.24 10.50 3.09
N ALA A 90 -9.39 11.10 2.24
CA ALA A 90 -9.44 10.85 0.82
C ALA A 90 -8.75 9.55 0.42
N ALA A 91 -7.48 9.39 0.81
CA ALA A 91 -6.70 8.22 0.39
C ALA A 91 -7.12 6.93 1.12
N SER A 92 -7.65 7.03 2.34
CA SER A 92 -8.04 5.88 3.15
C SER A 92 -9.55 5.66 3.14
N ALA A 93 -10.33 6.51 3.83
CA ALA A 93 -11.76 6.25 4.03
C ALA A 93 -12.57 6.24 2.73
N MET A 94 -12.44 7.27 1.87
CA MET A 94 -13.16 7.34 0.60
C MET A 94 -12.76 6.20 -0.34
N THR A 95 -11.46 5.95 -0.52
CA THR A 95 -10.98 4.84 -1.35
C THR A 95 -11.49 3.50 -0.83
N PHE A 96 -11.46 3.27 0.48
CA PHE A 96 -11.99 2.03 1.06
C PHE A 96 -13.48 1.83 0.75
N VAL A 97 -14.30 2.88 0.90
CA VAL A 97 -15.73 2.82 0.55
C VAL A 97 -15.95 2.56 -0.94
N LEU A 98 -15.21 3.26 -1.81
CA LEU A 98 -15.29 3.06 -3.26
C LEU A 98 -14.90 1.63 -3.66
N LEU A 99 -13.88 1.06 -3.02
CA LEU A 99 -13.46 -0.33 -3.27
C LEU A 99 -14.45 -1.35 -2.75
N GLN A 100 -15.04 -1.13 -1.57
CA GLN A 100 -16.11 -1.99 -1.08
C GLN A 100 -17.31 -1.96 -2.04
N TYR A 101 -17.71 -0.77 -2.47
CA TYR A 101 -18.79 -0.60 -3.44
C TYR A 101 -18.47 -1.29 -4.78
N ALA A 102 -17.27 -1.10 -5.32
CA ALA A 102 -16.84 -1.72 -6.57
C ALA A 102 -16.78 -3.25 -6.45
N SER A 103 -16.28 -3.79 -5.33
CA SER A 103 -16.16 -5.23 -5.09
C SER A 103 -17.50 -5.95 -4.99
N LEU A 104 -18.57 -5.23 -4.66
CA LEU A 104 -19.94 -5.76 -4.68
C LEU A 104 -20.58 -5.75 -6.08
N ARG A 105 -20.00 -5.01 -7.05
CA ARG A 105 -20.57 -4.82 -8.40
C ARG A 105 -19.69 -5.37 -9.53
N LEU A 106 -18.41 -5.59 -9.26
CA LEU A 106 -17.42 -6.05 -10.22
C LEU A 106 -16.66 -7.25 -9.65
N PRO A 107 -16.14 -8.15 -10.50
CA PRO A 107 -15.27 -9.24 -10.04
C PRO A 107 -14.07 -8.69 -9.27
N ALA A 108 -13.79 -9.25 -8.09
CA ALA A 108 -12.73 -8.79 -7.20
C ALA A 108 -11.35 -8.73 -7.88
N ALA A 109 -11.08 -9.62 -8.84
CA ALA A 109 -9.87 -9.60 -9.66
C ALA A 109 -9.71 -8.30 -10.44
N LYS A 110 -10.79 -7.78 -11.04
CA LYS A 110 -10.79 -6.52 -11.81
C LYS A 110 -10.70 -5.30 -10.91
N VAL A 111 -11.27 -5.37 -9.70
CA VAL A 111 -11.10 -4.32 -8.70
C VAL A 111 -9.63 -4.27 -8.29
N MET A 112 -9.06 -5.34 -7.75
CA MET A 112 -7.68 -5.35 -7.26
C MET A 112 -6.63 -5.01 -8.33
N ALA A 113 -6.94 -5.25 -9.62
CA ALA A 113 -6.14 -4.84 -10.76
C ALA A 113 -5.78 -3.33 -10.74
N TYR A 114 -6.66 -2.47 -10.22
CA TYR A 114 -6.42 -1.03 -10.14
C TYR A 114 -5.13 -0.69 -9.36
N THR A 115 -4.77 -1.48 -8.34
CA THR A 115 -3.58 -1.22 -7.54
C THR A 115 -2.28 -1.37 -8.33
N TYR A 116 -2.27 -2.20 -9.36
CA TYR A 116 -1.09 -2.39 -10.23
C TYR A 116 -0.84 -1.19 -11.16
N LEU A 117 -1.82 -0.30 -11.32
CA LEU A 117 -1.67 0.98 -12.03
C LEU A 117 -1.03 2.08 -11.19
N VAL A 118 -1.01 1.93 -9.85
CA VAL A 118 -0.48 2.97 -8.94
C VAL A 118 0.95 3.38 -9.29
N PRO A 119 1.92 2.46 -9.53
CA PRO A 119 3.28 2.85 -9.90
C PRO A 119 3.35 3.65 -11.21
N SER A 120 2.50 3.29 -12.19
CA SER A 120 2.42 4.00 -13.48
C SER A 120 1.89 5.42 -13.30
N TRP A 121 0.87 5.59 -12.45
CA TRP A 121 0.31 6.90 -12.12
C TRP A 121 1.33 7.78 -11.39
N VAL A 122 2.06 7.22 -10.41
CA VAL A 122 3.13 7.94 -9.69
C VAL A 122 4.24 8.36 -10.65
N ALA A 123 4.71 7.47 -11.53
CA ALA A 123 5.74 7.80 -12.52
C ALA A 123 5.30 8.93 -13.48
N LEU A 124 4.03 8.93 -13.89
CA LEU A 124 3.45 10.00 -14.71
C LEU A 124 3.45 11.35 -13.97
N TRP A 125 2.99 11.38 -12.72
CA TRP A 125 2.99 12.61 -11.92
C TRP A 125 4.39 13.12 -11.64
N GLU A 126 5.35 12.23 -11.40
CA GLU A 126 6.75 12.61 -11.17
C GLU A 126 7.38 13.24 -12.43
N LEU A 127 7.04 12.71 -13.61
CA LEU A 127 7.43 13.32 -14.89
C LEU A 127 6.76 14.69 -15.09
N ILE A 128 5.46 14.81 -14.84
CA ILE A 128 4.70 16.06 -15.07
C ILE A 128 5.11 17.17 -14.11
N LEU A 129 5.28 16.85 -12.81
CA LEU A 129 5.52 17.85 -11.78
C LEU A 129 7.00 18.20 -11.60
N HIS A 130 7.89 17.23 -11.83
CA HIS A 130 9.32 17.40 -11.53
C HIS A 130 10.22 17.23 -12.75
N GLY A 131 9.69 16.84 -13.92
CA GLY A 131 10.48 16.59 -15.13
C GLY A 131 11.47 15.43 -15.00
N VAL A 132 11.34 14.61 -13.94
CA VAL A 132 12.27 13.52 -13.64
C VAL A 132 11.92 12.32 -14.52
N VAL A 133 12.83 11.97 -15.42
CA VAL A 133 12.71 10.76 -16.23
C VAL A 133 13.16 9.58 -15.37
N GLN A 134 12.23 8.66 -15.10
CA GLN A 134 12.52 7.43 -14.36
C GLN A 134 13.58 6.58 -15.09
N PRO A 135 14.43 5.84 -14.36
CA PRO A 135 15.37 4.90 -14.96
C PRO A 135 14.67 3.97 -15.95
N GLY A 136 15.28 3.68 -17.10
CA GLY A 136 14.63 2.90 -18.17
C GLY A 136 14.09 1.54 -17.71
N LEU A 137 14.72 0.91 -16.73
CA LEU A 137 14.24 -0.33 -16.09
C LEU A 137 12.90 -0.17 -15.35
N VAL A 138 12.61 1.00 -14.78
CA VAL A 138 11.31 1.30 -14.16
C VAL A 138 10.23 1.41 -15.23
N LEU A 139 10.55 2.02 -16.39
CA LEU A 139 9.63 2.10 -17.53
C LEU A 139 9.32 0.72 -18.12
N VAL A 140 10.30 -0.19 -18.16
CA VAL A 140 10.06 -1.61 -18.52
C VAL A 140 9.10 -2.27 -17.54
N GLY A 141 9.27 -2.02 -16.23
CA GLY A 141 8.33 -2.47 -15.20
C GLY A 141 6.91 -1.97 -15.43
N VAL A 142 6.75 -0.67 -15.73
CA VAL A 142 5.46 -0.06 -16.06
C VAL A 142 4.86 -0.67 -17.33
N ALA A 143 5.65 -0.92 -18.37
CA ALA A 143 5.17 -1.57 -19.58
C ALA A 143 4.66 -3.00 -19.29
N MET A 144 5.39 -3.77 -18.48
CA MET A 144 4.97 -5.10 -18.07
C MET A 144 3.67 -5.10 -17.25
N THR A 145 3.49 -4.15 -16.31
CA THR A 145 2.24 -4.06 -15.55
C THR A 145 1.06 -3.69 -16.44
N VAL A 146 1.24 -2.79 -17.41
CA VAL A 146 0.20 -2.44 -18.39
C VAL A 146 -0.19 -3.65 -19.25
N VAL A 147 0.79 -4.42 -19.73
CA VAL A 147 0.52 -5.65 -20.50
C VAL A 147 -0.21 -6.70 -19.65
N ALA A 148 0.24 -6.94 -18.42
CA ALA A 148 -0.39 -7.88 -17.50
C ALA A 148 -1.84 -7.49 -17.20
N LEU A 149 -2.10 -6.20 -16.99
CA LEU A 149 -3.45 -5.67 -16.79
C LEU A 149 -4.32 -5.82 -18.03
N PHE A 150 -3.79 -5.52 -19.21
CA PHE A 150 -4.52 -5.71 -20.46
C PHE A 150 -4.97 -7.17 -20.64
N LEU A 151 -4.09 -8.12 -20.33
CA LEU A 151 -4.42 -9.55 -20.36
C LEU A 151 -5.46 -9.92 -19.29
N LEU A 152 -5.32 -9.41 -18.06
CA LEU A 152 -6.22 -9.68 -16.95
C LEU A 152 -7.64 -9.11 -17.16
N LEU A 153 -7.76 -7.98 -17.86
CA LEU A 153 -9.04 -7.30 -18.14
C LEU A 153 -9.74 -7.79 -19.41
N LYS A 154 -9.04 -8.57 -20.27
CA LYS A 154 -9.57 -9.10 -21.54
C LYS A 154 -10.58 -10.23 -21.34
N GLU A 155 -10.64 -10.81 -20.14
CA GLU A 155 -11.66 -11.76 -19.67
C GLU A 155 -12.48 -11.10 -18.55
#